data_AF-A0A6P8UP96-F1
#
_entry.id   AF-A0A6P8UP96-F1
#
_cell.length_a   1.000
_cell.length_b   1.000
_cell.length_c   1.000
_cell.angle_alpha   90.00
_cell.angle_beta   90.00
_cell.angle_gamma   90.00
#
_symmetry.space_group_name_H-M   'P 1'
#
loop_
_entity.id
_entity.type
_entity.pdbx_description
1 polymer ?
#
loop_
_entity_poly.entity_id
_entity_poly.type
_entity_poly.pdbx_seq_one_letter_code
_entity_poly.pdbx_strand_id
1 'polypeptide(L)'
;MLTVASDTVVCNYTNVYAPIIIDSQSEPEEETEQTAEERFNINRANVWDGAIHGFKRASFDPSHQMQVKFTDDEGQTEDGVDTGGPKREFLTLLMECLRMRRIFDGPQDRRFLTFDNAAAKDDKYFHAGRMIATSIVHGGPGPRFLSETLYQHLTGMKNTNIEAIIEDITDDTMRASLLEISSAATLEELHASIDRNSSLLQTAGCLQYPDGVDDKNAIIKDFMQWYIIYRNHFAIQR
;
A
#
# COMPACT_ATOMS: atom_id res chain seq x y z
N MET A 1 7.23 -37.32 44.14
CA MET A 1 7.89 -38.52 43.62
C MET A 1 7.15 -38.94 42.36
N LEU A 2 7.87 -38.91 41.24
CA LEU A 2 7.62 -39.55 39.94
C LEU A 2 6.49 -39.06 39.01
N THR A 3 6.98 -38.35 38.00
CA THR A 3 6.56 -38.15 36.61
C THR A 3 6.07 -39.43 35.91
N VAL A 4 5.04 -39.31 35.06
CA VAL A 4 4.64 -40.33 34.08
C VAL A 4 5.23 -39.94 32.73
N ALA A 5 6.07 -40.82 32.16
CA ALA A 5 6.63 -40.71 30.83
C ALA A 5 5.85 -41.61 29.86
N SER A 6 5.57 -41.09 28.67
CA SER A 6 4.83 -41.71 27.58
C SER A 6 5.71 -42.54 26.65
N ASP A 7 5.09 -43.60 26.13
CA ASP A 7 5.67 -44.71 25.39
C ASP A 7 6.31 -44.34 24.04
N THR A 8 7.42 -45.04 23.77
CA THR A 8 8.11 -45.12 22.48
C THR A 8 7.64 -46.40 21.78
N VAL A 9 7.26 -46.32 20.50
CA VAL A 9 7.07 -47.52 19.66
C VAL A 9 8.00 -47.46 18.46
N VAL A 10 8.83 -48.49 18.38
CA VAL A 10 9.83 -48.82 17.36
C VAL A 10 9.12 -49.44 16.14
N CYS A 11 9.53 -49.07 14.92
CA CYS A 11 9.11 -49.76 13.70
C CYS A 11 10.35 -50.29 12.95
N ASN A 12 10.34 -51.59 12.64
CA ASN A 12 11.47 -52.38 12.18
C ASN A 12 11.75 -52.24 10.68
N TYR A 13 13.04 -52.28 10.33
CA TYR A 13 13.58 -52.32 8.97
C TYR A 13 13.52 -53.73 8.37
N THR A 14 13.12 -53.84 7.10
CA THR A 14 13.50 -54.95 6.22
C THR A 14 14.01 -54.39 4.89
N ASN A 15 15.30 -54.58 4.64
CA ASN A 15 15.99 -54.26 3.39
C ASN A 15 15.65 -55.30 2.31
N VAL A 16 15.19 -54.83 1.14
CA VAL A 16 15.19 -55.63 -0.10
C VAL A 16 16.04 -54.87 -1.11
N TYR A 17 17.25 -55.37 -1.39
CA TYR A 17 18.11 -54.85 -2.45
C TYR A 17 17.64 -55.41 -3.80
N ALA A 18 17.23 -54.53 -4.72
CA ALA A 18 17.15 -54.82 -6.14
C ALA A 18 18.33 -54.14 -6.86
N PRO A 19 18.98 -54.79 -7.85
CA PRO A 19 20.11 -54.19 -8.56
C PRO A 19 19.64 -53.09 -9.51
N ILE A 20 20.32 -51.94 -9.47
CA ILE A 20 20.14 -50.82 -10.40
C ILE A 20 20.92 -51.15 -11.68
N ILE A 21 20.20 -51.28 -12.80
CA ILE A 21 20.81 -51.21 -14.13
C ILE A 21 20.93 -49.72 -14.47
N ILE A 22 22.16 -49.23 -14.60
CA ILE A 22 22.43 -47.85 -15.04
C ILE A 22 22.39 -47.89 -16.57
N ASP A 23 21.28 -47.43 -17.14
CA ASP A 23 21.27 -47.05 -18.56
C ASP A 23 21.97 -45.70 -18.67
N SER A 24 23.19 -45.72 -19.18
CA SER A 24 23.90 -44.50 -19.56
C SER A 24 23.28 -44.00 -20.84
N GLN A 25 22.40 -42.99 -20.76
CA GLN A 25 22.19 -41.86 -21.70
C GLN A 25 20.81 -41.23 -21.44
N SER A 26 20.76 -40.25 -20.54
CA SER A 26 19.76 -39.19 -20.59
C SER A 26 20.32 -38.00 -19.80
N GLU A 27 20.84 -37.00 -20.51
CA GLU A 27 21.01 -35.68 -19.94
C GLU A 27 19.64 -35.21 -19.41
N PRO A 28 19.56 -34.51 -18.26
CA PRO A 28 18.30 -33.94 -17.84
C PRO A 28 17.94 -32.88 -18.88
N GLU A 29 16.89 -33.13 -19.66
CA GLU A 29 16.22 -32.07 -20.41
C GLU A 29 15.78 -31.04 -19.36
N GLU A 30 16.43 -29.87 -19.37
CA GLU A 30 15.87 -28.69 -18.73
C GLU A 30 14.53 -28.44 -19.43
N GLU A 31 13.45 -28.97 -18.86
CA GLU A 31 12.13 -28.38 -19.07
C GLU A 31 12.25 -26.95 -18.52
N THR A 32 12.63 -26.01 -19.39
CA THR A 32 12.38 -24.60 -19.16
C THR A 32 10.89 -24.47 -19.02
N GLU A 33 10.41 -24.54 -17.77
CA GLU A 33 9.08 -24.13 -17.38
C GLU A 33 8.93 -22.72 -17.95
N GLN A 34 8.20 -22.62 -19.06
CA GLN A 34 8.11 -21.39 -19.83
C GLN A 34 7.25 -20.45 -18.99
N THR A 35 7.88 -19.78 -18.04
CA THR A 35 7.22 -18.89 -17.09
C THR A 35 6.51 -17.83 -17.91
N ALA A 36 5.18 -17.82 -17.85
CA ALA A 36 4.40 -16.85 -18.58
C ALA A 36 4.85 -15.42 -18.23
N GLU A 37 4.91 -14.57 -19.26
CA GLU A 37 5.53 -13.25 -19.18
C GLU A 37 4.47 -12.14 -19.29
N GLU A 38 4.55 -11.16 -18.39
CA GLU A 38 3.81 -9.90 -18.50
C GLU A 38 4.70 -8.84 -19.14
N ARG A 39 4.47 -8.59 -20.44
CA ARG A 39 5.23 -7.60 -21.19
C ARG A 39 4.65 -6.20 -21.01
N PHE A 40 5.49 -5.25 -20.65
CA PHE A 40 5.17 -3.83 -20.52
C PHE A 40 6.02 -3.02 -21.49
N ASN A 41 5.37 -2.33 -22.43
CA ASN A 41 6.02 -1.34 -23.28
C ASN A 41 5.78 0.04 -22.67
N ILE A 42 6.85 0.71 -22.25
CA ILE A 42 6.78 1.92 -21.44
C ILE A 42 7.48 3.05 -22.18
N ASN A 43 6.77 4.17 -22.36
CA ASN A 43 7.40 5.42 -22.76
C ASN A 43 7.73 6.23 -21.49
N ARG A 44 8.98 6.70 -21.35
CA ARG A 44 9.43 7.47 -20.18
C ARG A 44 8.72 8.81 -20.02
N ALA A 45 8.32 9.44 -21.12
CA ALA A 45 7.52 10.66 -21.11
C ALA A 45 6.08 10.39 -20.65
N ASN A 46 5.60 9.13 -20.72
CA ASN A 46 4.25 8.77 -20.33
C ASN A 46 4.15 7.40 -19.61
N VAL A 47 4.88 7.27 -18.50
CA VAL A 47 4.99 6.02 -17.74
C VAL A 47 3.63 5.53 -17.25
N TRP A 48 2.77 6.43 -16.78
CA TRP A 48 1.47 6.06 -16.22
C TRP A 48 0.53 5.47 -17.26
N ASP A 49 0.40 6.11 -18.43
CA ASP A 49 -0.51 5.58 -19.46
C ASP A 49 0.02 4.26 -20.01
N GLY A 50 1.35 4.11 -20.17
CA GLY A 50 1.94 2.81 -20.51
C GLY A 50 1.62 1.73 -19.46
N ALA A 51 1.79 2.05 -18.18
CA ALA A 51 1.52 1.14 -17.08
C ALA A 51 0.04 0.73 -17.01
N ILE A 52 -0.88 1.71 -17.03
CA ILE A 52 -2.30 1.43 -16.82
C ILE A 52 -2.87 0.51 -17.90
N HIS A 53 -2.41 0.62 -19.15
CA HIS A 53 -2.80 -0.31 -20.22
C HIS A 53 -2.39 -1.74 -19.90
N GLY A 54 -1.16 -1.97 -19.42
CA GLY A 54 -0.69 -3.29 -19.02
C GLY A 54 -1.46 -3.86 -17.83
N PHE A 55 -1.65 -3.06 -16.78
CA PHE A 55 -2.35 -3.50 -15.56
C PHE A 55 -3.86 -3.68 -15.72
N LYS A 56 -4.47 -3.09 -16.76
CA LYS A 56 -5.89 -3.26 -17.11
C LYS A 56 -6.18 -4.46 -17.98
N ARG A 57 -5.15 -5.14 -18.52
CA ARG A 57 -5.38 -6.36 -19.32
C ARG A 57 -6.14 -7.39 -18.49
N ALA A 58 -7.19 -7.96 -19.06
CA ALA A 58 -7.96 -9.02 -18.41
C ALA A 58 -7.10 -10.27 -18.13
N SER A 59 -6.04 -10.47 -18.93
CA SER A 59 -5.07 -11.55 -18.78
C SER A 59 -3.94 -11.24 -17.80
N PHE A 60 -3.87 -10.04 -17.22
CA PHE A 60 -2.77 -9.66 -16.34
C PHE A 60 -2.73 -10.58 -15.11
N ASP A 61 -1.61 -11.27 -14.91
CA ASP A 61 -1.33 -12.05 -13.71
C ASP A 61 -0.08 -11.49 -13.00
N PRO A 62 -0.19 -11.05 -11.74
CA PRO A 62 0.96 -10.51 -11.01
C PRO A 62 2.05 -11.54 -10.68
N SER A 63 1.76 -12.85 -10.79
CA SER A 63 2.73 -13.93 -10.56
C SER A 63 3.63 -14.23 -11.77
N HIS A 64 3.19 -13.85 -12.97
CA HIS A 64 3.96 -13.96 -14.19
C HIS A 64 5.20 -13.06 -14.18
N GLN A 65 6.26 -13.46 -14.88
CA GLN A 65 7.49 -12.71 -14.94
C GLN A 65 7.27 -11.37 -15.66
N MET A 66 7.56 -10.25 -14.98
CA MET A 66 7.48 -8.93 -15.60
C MET A 66 8.67 -8.69 -16.53
N GLN A 67 8.38 -8.38 -17.80
CA GLN A 67 9.38 -7.92 -18.77
C GLN A 67 9.07 -6.49 -19.20
N VAL A 68 10.03 -5.60 -19.03
CA VAL A 68 9.87 -4.18 -19.37
C VAL A 68 10.73 -3.82 -20.57
N LYS A 69 10.10 -3.14 -21.52
CA LYS A 69 10.76 -2.58 -22.68
C LYS A 69 10.44 -1.09 -22.77
N PHE A 70 11.46 -0.26 -22.81
CA PHE A 70 11.27 1.17 -23.00
C PHE A 70 11.19 1.52 -24.49
N THR A 71 10.28 2.44 -24.82
CA THR A 71 10.06 2.93 -26.18
C THR A 71 10.06 4.45 -26.20
N ASP A 72 10.53 5.04 -27.30
CA ASP A 72 10.42 6.48 -27.54
C ASP A 72 9.00 6.92 -27.98
N ASP A 73 8.85 8.18 -28.33
CA ASP A 73 7.58 8.77 -28.78
C ASP A 73 7.14 8.24 -30.16
N GLU A 74 8.06 7.68 -30.94
CA GLU A 74 7.81 7.05 -32.24
C GLU A 74 7.49 5.55 -32.10
N GLY A 75 7.50 5.02 -30.87
CA GLY A 75 7.27 3.61 -30.55
C GLY A 75 8.47 2.72 -30.86
N GLN A 76 9.62 3.29 -31.18
CA GLN A 76 10.85 2.53 -31.39
C GLN A 76 11.42 2.09 -30.05
N THR A 77 12.00 0.89 -30.08
CA THR A 77 12.63 0.31 -28.90
C THR A 77 13.92 1.04 -28.58
N GLU A 78 14.11 1.41 -27.32
CA GLU A 78 15.42 1.82 -26.85
C GLU A 78 16.35 0.60 -26.67
N ASP A 79 17.62 0.74 -27.04
CA ASP A 79 18.61 -0.34 -26.96
C ASP A 79 18.77 -0.85 -25.50
N GLY A 80 18.35 -2.09 -25.25
CA GLY A 80 18.51 -2.75 -23.96
C GLY A 80 17.69 -4.05 -23.85
N VAL A 81 18.37 -5.15 -23.53
CA VAL A 81 17.69 -6.40 -23.13
C VAL A 81 17.43 -6.33 -21.62
N ASP A 82 16.19 -6.56 -21.19
CA ASP A 82 15.83 -6.52 -19.77
C ASP A 82 16.43 -7.71 -19.01
N THR A 83 17.63 -7.52 -18.50
CA THR A 83 18.28 -8.38 -17.50
C THR A 83 17.94 -7.95 -16.07
N GLY A 84 16.89 -7.15 -15.88
CA GLY A 84 16.42 -6.59 -14.61
C GLY A 84 16.73 -5.11 -14.40
N GLY A 85 17.43 -4.45 -15.32
CA GLY A 85 17.65 -3.00 -15.31
C GLY A 85 16.36 -2.22 -15.61
N PRO A 86 15.81 -2.37 -16.84
CA PRO A 86 14.56 -1.75 -17.25
C PRO A 86 13.39 -1.99 -16.28
N LYS A 87 13.23 -3.22 -15.77
CA LYS A 87 12.21 -3.53 -14.76
C LYS A 87 12.34 -2.65 -13.51
N ARG A 88 13.53 -2.57 -12.91
CA ARG A 88 13.77 -1.77 -11.70
C ARG A 88 13.55 -0.28 -11.95
N GLU A 89 13.95 0.21 -13.12
CA GLU A 89 13.73 1.60 -13.52
C GLU A 89 12.22 1.89 -13.64
N PHE A 90 11.47 1.06 -14.36
CA PHE A 90 10.03 1.22 -14.52
C PHE A 90 9.30 1.23 -13.18
N LEU A 91 9.58 0.27 -12.29
CA LEU A 91 8.93 0.19 -10.99
C LEU A 91 9.25 1.41 -10.12
N THR A 92 10.45 1.98 -10.24
CA THR A 92 10.82 3.23 -9.56
C THR A 92 10.03 4.42 -10.11
N LEU A 93 9.96 4.57 -11.43
CA LEU A 93 9.16 5.62 -12.08
C LEU A 93 7.66 5.47 -11.80
N LEU A 94 7.17 4.24 -11.69
CA LEU A 94 5.77 3.94 -11.35
C LEU A 94 5.42 4.42 -9.93
N MET A 95 6.29 4.19 -8.95
CA MET A 95 6.07 4.70 -7.58
C MET A 95 6.05 6.23 -7.54
N GLU A 96 6.91 6.88 -8.32
CA GLU A 96 6.93 8.33 -8.44
C GLU A 96 5.64 8.86 -9.11
N CYS A 97 5.18 8.18 -10.16
CA CYS A 97 3.90 8.50 -10.79
C CYS A 97 2.71 8.35 -9.83
N LEU A 98 2.70 7.30 -9.00
CA LEU A 98 1.66 7.04 -8.00
C LEU A 98 1.64 8.11 -6.91
N ARG A 99 2.80 8.50 -6.39
CA ARG A 99 2.98 9.54 -5.36
C ARG A 99 2.32 10.88 -5.72
N MET A 100 2.20 11.16 -7.02
CA MET A 100 1.65 12.40 -7.59
C MET A 100 0.21 12.26 -8.08
N ARG A 101 -0.43 11.10 -7.95
CA ARG A 101 -1.83 10.92 -8.38
C ARG A 101 -2.79 11.63 -7.44
N ARG A 102 -3.86 12.18 -8.01
CA ARG A 102 -4.95 12.89 -7.29
C ARG A 102 -5.81 12.02 -6.37
N ILE A 103 -5.62 10.69 -6.40
CA ILE A 103 -6.24 9.78 -5.44
C ILE A 103 -5.54 9.83 -4.08
N PHE A 104 -4.36 10.47 -4.01
CA PHE A 104 -3.60 10.72 -2.80
C PHE A 104 -3.62 12.21 -2.45
N ASP A 105 -3.62 12.49 -1.16
CA ASP A 105 -3.58 13.82 -0.56
C ASP A 105 -2.59 13.85 0.63
N GLY A 106 -2.37 15.00 1.25
CA GLY A 106 -1.39 15.19 2.35
C GLY A 106 0.00 15.58 1.85
N PRO A 107 1.05 15.62 2.70
CA PRO A 107 2.42 15.92 2.29
C PRO A 107 3.05 14.87 1.36
N GLN A 108 4.10 15.25 0.61
CA GLN A 108 4.70 14.43 -0.45
C GLN A 108 5.28 13.09 0.01
N ASP A 109 5.65 12.99 1.28
CA ASP A 109 6.25 11.86 1.97
C ASP A 109 5.30 11.21 2.99
N ARG A 110 4.10 11.74 3.16
CA ARG A 110 3.08 11.29 4.11
C ARG A 110 1.67 11.32 3.49
N ARG A 111 1.55 10.76 2.29
CA ARG A 111 0.31 10.74 1.55
C ARG A 111 -0.70 9.76 2.13
N PHE A 112 -1.97 10.12 2.09
CA PHE A 112 -3.08 9.22 2.37
C PHE A 112 -4.09 9.25 1.20
N LEU A 113 -4.98 8.25 1.15
CA LEU A 113 -6.02 8.21 0.12
C LEU A 113 -7.07 9.28 0.41
N THR A 114 -7.52 9.97 -0.62
CA THR A 114 -8.69 10.85 -0.58
C THR A 114 -9.78 10.28 -1.47
N PHE A 115 -11.02 10.26 -1.00
CA PHE A 115 -12.14 9.74 -1.78
C PHE A 115 -12.53 10.69 -2.92
N ASP A 116 -12.51 10.16 -4.15
CA ASP A 116 -12.95 10.80 -5.38
C ASP A 116 -13.89 9.83 -6.12
N ASN A 117 -15.12 10.29 -6.37
CA ASN A 117 -16.16 9.47 -6.97
C ASN A 117 -15.85 9.06 -8.42
N ALA A 118 -15.15 9.91 -9.20
CA ALA A 118 -14.79 9.57 -10.57
C ALA A 118 -13.67 8.52 -10.57
N ALA A 119 -12.68 8.66 -9.70
CA ALA A 119 -11.61 7.70 -9.48
C ALA A 119 -12.14 6.33 -9.02
N ALA A 120 -13.15 6.33 -8.16
CA ALA A 120 -13.86 5.11 -7.76
C ALA A 120 -14.59 4.43 -8.93
N LYS A 121 -15.26 5.19 -9.80
CA LYS A 121 -15.93 4.62 -10.99
C LYS A 121 -14.94 4.06 -12.01
N ASP A 122 -13.76 4.66 -12.10
CA ASP A 122 -12.68 4.28 -13.01
C ASP A 122 -11.72 3.22 -12.43
N ASP A 123 -12.04 2.65 -11.25
CA ASP A 123 -11.22 1.67 -10.51
C ASP A 123 -9.76 2.10 -10.26
N LYS A 124 -9.52 3.41 -10.09
CA LYS A 124 -8.17 3.96 -9.89
C LYS A 124 -7.52 3.47 -8.59
N TYR A 125 -8.29 3.28 -7.53
CA TYR A 125 -7.80 2.76 -6.25
C TYR A 125 -7.32 1.32 -6.38
N PHE A 126 -8.15 0.46 -6.98
CA PHE A 126 -7.80 -0.92 -7.27
C PHE A 126 -6.54 -1.03 -8.13
N HIS A 127 -6.44 -0.23 -9.21
CA HIS A 127 -5.25 -0.23 -10.06
C HIS A 127 -4.01 0.28 -9.33
N ALA A 128 -4.13 1.32 -8.50
CA ALA A 128 -3.02 1.79 -7.68
C ALA A 128 -2.55 0.71 -6.69
N GLY A 129 -3.47 0.04 -6.00
CA GLY A 129 -3.17 -1.08 -5.11
C GLY A 129 -2.47 -2.23 -5.86
N ARG A 130 -3.00 -2.62 -7.02
CA ARG A 130 -2.40 -3.63 -7.91
C ARG A 130 -0.98 -3.25 -8.33
N MET A 131 -0.76 -2.00 -8.75
CA MET A 131 0.56 -1.50 -9.15
C MET A 131 1.56 -1.51 -7.98
N ILE A 132 1.14 -1.07 -6.80
CA ILE A 132 1.95 -1.09 -5.58
C ILE A 132 2.33 -2.54 -5.21
N ALA A 133 1.35 -3.44 -5.16
CA ALA A 133 1.57 -4.85 -4.85
C ALA A 133 2.51 -5.52 -5.86
N THR A 134 2.30 -5.26 -7.15
CA THR A 134 3.16 -5.81 -8.21
C THR A 134 4.59 -5.30 -8.08
N SER A 135 4.79 -4.02 -7.77
CA SER A 135 6.14 -3.49 -7.50
C SER A 135 6.84 -4.27 -6.39
N ILE A 136 6.15 -4.51 -5.27
CA ILE A 136 6.70 -5.24 -4.12
C ILE A 136 7.05 -6.69 -4.51
N VAL A 137 6.11 -7.41 -5.14
CA VAL A 137 6.29 -8.82 -5.55
C VAL A 137 7.46 -8.99 -6.52
N HIS A 138 7.65 -8.02 -7.44
CA HIS A 138 8.70 -8.07 -8.45
C HIS A 138 10.06 -7.51 -8.01
N GLY A 139 10.20 -7.18 -6.71
CA GLY A 139 11.45 -6.67 -6.10
C GLY A 139 11.72 -5.19 -6.39
N GLY A 140 10.70 -4.43 -6.81
CA GLY A 140 10.73 -2.99 -6.93
C GLY A 140 10.53 -2.26 -5.60
N PRO A 141 10.52 -0.92 -5.62
CA PRO A 141 10.28 -0.14 -4.41
C PRO A 141 8.83 -0.25 -3.94
N GLY A 142 8.65 -0.32 -2.62
CA GLY A 142 7.34 -0.14 -1.98
C GLY A 142 6.91 1.33 -1.94
N PRO A 143 5.67 1.60 -1.50
CA PRO A 143 5.08 2.93 -1.52
C PRO A 143 5.56 3.77 -0.31
N ARG A 144 6.85 4.13 -0.28
CA ARG A 144 7.50 4.87 0.82
C ARG A 144 6.92 6.26 1.09
N PHE A 145 5.99 6.71 0.25
CA PHE A 145 5.34 8.00 0.36
C PHE A 145 4.03 7.94 1.17
N LEU A 146 3.56 6.76 1.57
CA LEU A 146 2.34 6.64 2.37
C LEU A 146 2.56 7.16 3.79
N SER A 147 1.55 7.81 4.35
CA SER A 147 1.52 8.18 5.76
C SER A 147 1.57 6.93 6.63
N GLU A 148 2.22 7.05 7.79
CA GLU A 148 2.31 5.97 8.76
C GLU A 148 0.92 5.46 9.17
N THR A 149 -0.05 6.37 9.34
CA THR A 149 -1.45 6.04 9.63
C THR A 149 -2.08 5.13 8.58
N LEU A 150 -1.94 5.47 7.29
CA LEU A 150 -2.50 4.65 6.23
C LEU A 150 -1.75 3.32 6.11
N TYR A 151 -0.42 3.33 6.20
CA TYR A 151 0.39 2.12 6.11
C TYR A 151 0.04 1.11 7.21
N GLN A 152 -0.07 1.56 8.46
CA GLN A 152 -0.45 0.69 9.56
C GLN A 152 -1.87 0.14 9.41
N HIS A 153 -2.81 0.98 8.94
CA HIS A 153 -4.17 0.54 8.67
C HIS A 153 -4.21 -0.56 7.59
N LEU A 154 -3.50 -0.37 6.47
CA LEU A 154 -3.44 -1.33 5.36
C LEU A 154 -2.79 -2.67 5.76
N THR A 155 -1.84 -2.64 6.69
CA THR A 155 -1.13 -3.83 7.16
C THR A 155 -1.80 -4.51 8.36
N GLY A 156 -2.91 -3.97 8.85
CA GLY A 156 -3.58 -4.47 10.06
C GLY A 156 -2.79 -4.26 11.35
N MET A 157 -1.75 -3.42 11.31
CA MET A 157 -0.98 -3.05 12.49
C MET A 157 -1.83 -2.14 13.38
N LYS A 158 -1.99 -2.55 14.64
CA LYS A 158 -2.71 -1.77 15.65
C LYS A 158 -1.73 -0.98 16.50
N ASN A 159 -0.97 -0.07 15.88
CA ASN A 159 -0.15 0.84 16.68
C ASN A 159 -1.03 2.00 17.14
N THR A 160 -1.17 2.17 18.45
CA THR A 160 -1.99 3.26 19.02
C THR A 160 -1.21 4.55 19.21
N ASN A 161 0.09 4.57 18.89
CA ASN A 161 0.99 5.68 19.16
C ASN A 161 1.33 6.53 17.92
N ILE A 162 0.50 6.50 16.87
CA ILE A 162 0.71 7.44 15.76
C ILE A 162 0.40 8.85 16.26
N GLU A 163 1.38 9.73 16.15
CA GLU A 163 1.22 11.16 16.43
C GLU A 163 0.29 11.79 15.40
N ALA A 164 -0.72 12.50 15.88
CA ALA A 164 -1.65 13.24 15.05
C ALA A 164 -0.96 14.52 14.55
N ILE A 165 -0.59 14.55 13.26
CA ILE A 165 0.07 15.70 12.64
C ILE A 165 -0.99 16.57 11.96
N ILE A 166 -1.42 17.66 12.60
CA ILE A 166 -2.47 18.54 12.07
C ILE A 166 -2.05 19.15 10.72
N GLU A 167 -0.75 19.33 10.49
CA GLU A 167 -0.19 19.83 9.24
C GLU A 167 -0.44 18.92 8.04
N ASP A 168 -0.77 17.65 8.27
CA ASP A 168 -1.11 16.71 7.20
C ASP A 168 -2.51 16.98 6.63
N ILE A 169 -3.35 17.77 7.31
CA ILE A 169 -4.64 18.23 6.78
C ILE A 169 -4.42 19.31 5.73
N THR A 170 -4.91 19.02 4.53
CA THR A 170 -4.86 19.88 3.34
C THR A 170 -6.06 20.81 3.22
N ASP A 171 -7.20 20.46 3.85
CA ASP A 171 -8.35 21.35 3.95
C ASP A 171 -8.07 22.47 4.98
N ASP A 172 -7.92 23.71 4.48
CA ASP A 172 -7.59 24.87 5.29
C ASP A 172 -8.59 25.13 6.42
N THR A 173 -9.87 24.84 6.19
CA THR A 173 -10.92 25.08 7.17
C THR A 173 -10.84 24.05 8.28
N MET A 174 -10.76 22.76 7.93
CA MET A 174 -10.60 21.69 8.93
C MET A 174 -9.31 21.84 9.72
N ARG A 175 -8.22 22.24 9.07
CA ARG A 175 -6.94 22.51 9.72
C ARG A 175 -7.04 23.67 10.70
N ALA A 176 -7.64 24.78 10.30
CA ALA A 176 -7.83 25.94 11.18
C ALA A 176 -8.67 25.57 12.42
N SER A 177 -9.74 24.80 12.24
CA SER A 177 -10.58 24.29 13.33
C SER A 177 -9.79 23.42 14.32
N LEU A 178 -8.94 22.51 13.84
CA LEU A 178 -8.12 21.69 14.74
C LEU A 178 -7.03 22.50 15.43
N LEU A 179 -6.39 23.45 14.73
CA LEU A 179 -5.41 24.34 15.34
C LEU A 179 -6.05 25.16 16.47
N GLU A 180 -7.25 25.70 16.25
CA GLU A 180 -8.03 26.39 17.27
C GLU A 180 -8.24 25.52 18.51
N ILE A 181 -8.78 24.31 18.34
CA ILE A 181 -8.99 23.34 19.44
C ILE A 181 -7.66 23.00 20.14
N SER A 182 -6.59 22.78 19.37
CA SER A 182 -5.26 22.44 19.91
C SER A 182 -4.66 23.57 20.74
N SER A 183 -4.98 24.82 20.41
CA SER A 183 -4.42 26.01 21.05
C SER A 183 -5.11 26.42 22.35
N ALA A 184 -6.28 25.85 22.67
CA ALA A 184 -7.01 26.17 23.90
C ALA A 184 -6.13 25.92 25.15
N ALA A 185 -5.99 26.93 26.00
CA ALA A 185 -5.18 26.87 27.22
C ALA A 185 -6.02 26.65 28.48
N THR A 186 -7.33 26.91 28.43
CA THR A 186 -8.28 26.66 29.52
C THR A 186 -9.43 25.77 29.09
N LEU A 187 -10.17 25.23 30.06
CA LEU A 187 -11.32 24.36 29.79
C LEU A 187 -12.44 25.14 29.11
N GLU A 188 -12.66 26.40 29.52
CA GLU A 188 -13.63 27.30 28.91
C GLU A 188 -13.28 27.62 27.45
N GLU A 189 -12.01 27.89 27.15
CA GLU A 189 -11.53 28.10 25.78
C GLU A 189 -11.72 26.84 24.93
N LEU A 190 -11.43 25.67 25.49
CA LEU A 190 -11.59 24.38 24.83
C LEU A 190 -13.07 24.14 24.49
N HIS A 191 -13.98 24.26 25.45
CA HIS A 191 -15.42 24.10 25.21
C HIS A 191 -15.95 25.12 24.21
N ALA A 192 -15.53 26.38 24.27
CA ALA A 192 -15.92 27.38 23.29
C ALA A 192 -15.42 27.06 21.86
N SER A 193 -14.21 26.52 21.72
CA SER A 193 -13.67 26.07 20.43
C SER A 193 -14.42 24.84 19.89
N ILE A 194 -14.81 23.92 20.77
CA ILE A 194 -15.63 22.74 20.44
C ILE A 194 -17.01 23.18 19.95
N ASP A 195 -17.65 24.13 20.63
CA ASP A 195 -18.96 24.65 20.24
C ASP A 195 -18.93 25.29 18.83
N ARG A 196 -17.91 26.13 18.58
CA ARG A 196 -17.70 26.76 17.26
C ARG A 196 -17.47 25.75 16.14
N ASN A 197 -16.82 24.64 16.43
CA ASN A 197 -16.47 23.59 15.48
C ASN A 197 -17.36 22.34 15.59
N SER A 198 -18.50 22.44 16.26
CA SER A 198 -19.34 21.30 16.63
C SER A 198 -19.85 20.50 15.44
N SER A 199 -20.25 21.15 14.35
CA SER A 199 -20.71 20.48 13.13
C SER A 199 -19.62 19.63 12.47
N LEU A 200 -18.39 20.12 12.48
CA LEU A 200 -17.22 19.41 11.94
C LEU A 200 -16.91 18.18 12.80
N LEU A 201 -16.87 18.34 14.12
CA LEU A 201 -16.62 17.25 15.06
C LEU A 201 -17.73 16.19 15.05
N GLN A 202 -19.00 16.61 14.91
CA GLN A 202 -20.15 15.70 14.73
C GLN A 202 -20.03 14.89 13.45
N THR A 203 -19.64 15.52 12.34
CA THR A 203 -19.42 14.83 11.06
C THR A 203 -18.32 13.77 11.17
N ALA A 204 -17.26 14.08 11.93
CA ALA A 204 -16.19 13.14 12.23
C ALA A 204 -16.54 12.09 13.30
N GLY A 205 -17.66 12.27 14.01
CA GLY A 205 -18.08 11.38 15.10
C GLY A 205 -17.25 11.51 16.39
N CYS A 206 -16.55 12.63 16.58
CA CYS A 206 -15.67 12.87 17.73
C CYS A 206 -16.05 14.11 18.55
N LEU A 207 -17.30 14.58 18.44
CA LEU A 207 -17.81 15.64 19.32
C LEU A 207 -17.91 15.12 20.76
N GLN A 208 -17.11 15.71 21.64
CA GLN A 208 -17.14 15.46 23.09
C GLN A 208 -16.83 16.75 23.84
N TYR A 209 -17.25 16.83 25.09
CA TYR A 209 -16.94 17.93 26.02
C TYR A 209 -16.03 17.38 27.11
N PRO A 210 -14.71 17.62 27.03
CA PRO A 210 -13.78 17.03 27.98
C PRO A 210 -13.84 17.67 29.36
N ASP A 211 -13.31 16.95 30.36
CA ASP A 211 -13.21 17.43 31.74
C ASP A 211 -11.84 18.11 32.01
N GLY A 212 -10.82 17.82 31.21
CA GLY A 212 -9.49 18.43 31.26
C GLY A 212 -9.07 19.07 29.93
N VAL A 213 -8.18 20.06 29.99
CA VAL A 213 -7.66 20.75 28.79
C VAL A 213 -6.85 19.80 27.90
N ASP A 214 -6.09 18.89 28.49
CA ASP A 214 -5.22 17.96 27.76
C ASP A 214 -6.00 16.89 26.97
N ASP A 215 -7.28 16.68 27.30
CA ASP A 215 -8.16 15.75 26.61
C ASP A 215 -8.48 16.19 25.16
N LYS A 216 -8.18 17.45 24.80
CA LYS A 216 -8.21 17.93 23.41
C LYS A 216 -7.37 17.05 22.47
N ASN A 217 -6.31 16.42 22.98
CA ASN A 217 -5.46 15.51 22.21
C ASN A 217 -6.22 14.28 21.73
N ALA A 218 -7.17 13.76 22.53
CA ALA A 218 -8.01 12.64 22.12
C ALA A 218 -8.95 13.03 20.97
N ILE A 219 -9.55 14.22 21.05
CA ILE A 219 -10.40 14.77 19.97
C ILE A 219 -9.61 14.89 18.67
N ILE A 220 -8.43 15.50 18.73
CA ILE A 220 -7.56 15.71 17.56
C ILE A 220 -7.16 14.36 16.96
N LYS A 221 -6.77 13.39 17.81
CA LYS A 221 -6.41 12.05 17.36
C LYS A 221 -7.56 11.32 16.67
N ASP A 222 -8.75 11.34 17.27
CA ASP A 222 -9.93 10.69 16.70
C ASP A 222 -10.36 11.37 15.39
N PHE A 223 -10.28 12.70 15.34
CA PHE A 223 -10.52 13.45 14.11
C PHE A 223 -9.53 13.07 13.01
N MET A 224 -8.22 12.99 13.30
CA MET A 224 -7.21 12.60 12.32
C MET A 224 -7.42 11.17 11.83
N GLN A 225 -7.80 10.25 12.72
CA GLN A 225 -8.16 8.89 12.35
C GLN A 225 -9.36 8.87 11.40
N TRP A 226 -10.39 9.66 11.67
CA TRP A 226 -11.51 9.81 10.76
C TRP A 226 -11.10 10.42 9.42
N TYR A 227 -10.34 11.51 9.44
CA TYR A 227 -9.96 12.27 8.25
C TYR A 227 -9.13 11.44 7.26
N ILE A 228 -8.17 10.65 7.77
CA ILE A 228 -7.27 9.83 6.97
C ILE A 228 -7.93 8.50 6.58
N ILE A 229 -8.60 7.83 7.52
CA ILE A 229 -9.06 6.44 7.35
C ILE A 229 -10.57 6.36 7.12
N TYR A 230 -11.38 6.73 8.11
CA TYR A 230 -12.82 6.40 8.07
C TYR A 230 -13.57 7.15 6.96
N ARG A 231 -13.23 8.42 6.74
CA ARG A 231 -13.76 9.23 5.63
C ARG A 231 -13.43 8.62 4.25
N ASN A 232 -12.28 7.95 4.14
CA ASN A 232 -11.76 7.39 2.89
C ASN A 232 -11.93 5.87 2.82
N HIS A 233 -12.74 5.28 3.70
CA HIS A 233 -12.86 3.83 3.83
C HIS A 233 -13.22 3.13 2.52
N PHE A 234 -14.13 3.72 1.75
CA PHE A 234 -14.51 3.18 0.44
C PHE A 234 -13.34 3.14 -0.55
N ALA A 235 -12.48 4.16 -0.55
CA ALA A 235 -11.28 4.18 -1.38
C ALA A 235 -10.25 3.13 -0.93
N ILE A 236 -10.13 2.91 0.38
CA ILE A 236 -9.20 1.94 0.99
C ILE A 236 -9.62 0.49 0.70
N GLN A 237 -10.92 0.21 0.63
CA GLN A 237 -11.45 -1.15 0.41
C GLN A 237 -11.48 -1.61 -1.06
N ARG A 238 -11.20 -0.71 -2.00
CA ARG A 238 -11.24 -0.97 -3.44
C ARG A 238 -9.96 -1.60 -3.94
#